data_AF-A0A970ATJ9-F1
#
_entry.id   AF-A0A970ATJ9-F1
#
_cell.length_a   1.000
_cell.length_b   1.000
_cell.length_c   1.000
_cell.angle_alpha   90.00
_cell.angle_beta   90.00
_cell.angle_gamma   90.00
#
_symmetry.space_group_name_H-M   'P 1'
#
loop_
_entity.id
_entity.type
_entity.pdbx_description
1 polymer ?
#
loop_
_entity_poly.entity_id
_entity_poly.type
_entity_poly.pdbx_seq_one_letter_code
_entity_poly.pdbx_strand_id
1 'polypeptide(L)'
;MVKEMSIDTQKRLDKFIESVEAAQKLQNDIVRYGLEAAYLYAEDVDGDWLEKWGEDEITQTNFVESVTTFLESDDWVAVSVRKQSRGKSLQEIATQLEDCLRLSEAENRVFAIKTMLVESASYADNRGFTSESDAVDLLDLAQQLVKRLECIFELVGNALLNRNNKG
;
A
#
# COMPACT_ATOMS: atom_id res chain seq x y z
N MET A 1 -28.63 32.91 -4.08
CA MET A 1 -28.47 31.44 -4.16
C MET A 1 -28.55 30.89 -5.60
N VAL A 2 -29.12 31.60 -6.59
CA VAL A 2 -29.19 31.12 -8.00
C VAL A 2 -27.83 31.18 -8.75
N LYS A 3 -26.92 32.07 -8.35
CA LYS A 3 -25.62 32.27 -9.02
C LYS A 3 -24.60 31.15 -8.82
N GLU A 4 -24.68 30.36 -7.74
CA GLU A 4 -23.72 29.28 -7.48
C GLU A 4 -24.02 28.03 -8.34
N MET A 5 -25.30 27.70 -8.56
CA MET A 5 -25.71 26.58 -9.44
C MET A 5 -25.27 26.75 -10.90
N SER A 6 -25.25 27.99 -11.40
CA SER A 6 -24.81 28.28 -12.78
C SER A 6 -23.30 28.09 -12.97
N ILE A 7 -22.50 28.22 -11.91
CA ILE A 7 -21.04 28.08 -11.98
C ILE A 7 -20.64 26.60 -11.96
N ASP A 8 -21.34 25.77 -11.16
CA ASP A 8 -21.14 24.31 -11.12
C ASP A 8 -21.48 23.63 -12.45
N THR A 9 -22.63 24.00 -13.01
CA THR A 9 -23.08 23.47 -14.31
C THR A 9 -22.13 23.84 -15.45
N GLN A 10 -21.61 25.08 -15.46
CA GLN A 10 -20.62 25.49 -16.44
C GLN A 10 -19.33 24.67 -16.33
N LYS A 11 -18.79 24.48 -15.12
CA LYS A 11 -17.59 23.65 -14.90
C LYS A 11 -17.77 22.21 -15.36
N ARG A 12 -18.95 21.62 -15.14
CA ARG A 12 -19.28 20.27 -15.60
C ARG A 12 -19.38 20.20 -17.13
N LEU A 13 -19.90 21.24 -17.76
CA LEU A 13 -20.00 21.34 -19.22
C LEU A 13 -18.61 21.48 -19.86
N ASP A 14 -17.75 22.33 -19.29
CA ASP A 14 -16.38 22.52 -19.76
C ASP A 14 -15.58 21.21 -19.65
N LYS A 15 -15.68 20.51 -18.51
CA LYS A 15 -15.04 19.19 -18.31
C LYS A 15 -15.58 18.14 -19.28
N PHE A 16 -16.87 18.20 -19.60
CA PHE A 16 -17.47 17.29 -20.58
C PHE A 16 -16.92 17.57 -21.98
N ILE A 17 -16.85 18.82 -22.40
CA ILE A 17 -16.29 19.21 -23.70
C ILE A 17 -14.83 18.76 -23.81
N GLU A 18 -14.02 19.01 -22.79
CA GLU A 18 -12.61 18.58 -22.74
C GLU A 18 -12.49 17.05 -22.91
N SER A 19 -13.32 16.28 -22.20
CA SER A 19 -13.32 14.82 -22.32
C SER A 19 -13.72 14.32 -23.72
N VAL A 20 -14.66 15.03 -24.37
CA VAL A 20 -15.12 14.69 -25.72
C VAL A 20 -14.07 15.03 -26.77
N GLU A 21 -13.41 16.19 -26.64
CA GLU A 21 -12.31 16.60 -27.51
C GLU A 21 -11.13 15.63 -27.42
N ALA A 22 -10.77 15.20 -26.21
CA ALA A 22 -9.73 14.20 -25.99
C ALA A 22 -10.08 12.85 -26.63
N ALA A 23 -11.33 12.37 -26.47
CA ALA A 23 -11.79 11.13 -27.08
C ALA A 23 -11.81 11.22 -28.61
N GLN A 24 -12.22 12.35 -29.17
CA GLN A 24 -12.24 12.57 -30.61
C GLN A 24 -10.83 12.63 -31.19
N LYS A 25 -9.88 13.23 -30.46
CA LYS A 25 -8.46 13.23 -30.83
C LYS A 25 -7.89 11.82 -30.87
N LEU A 26 -8.12 11.03 -29.82
CA LEU A 26 -7.71 9.62 -29.77
C LEU A 26 -8.30 8.82 -30.94
N GLN A 27 -9.59 9.01 -31.23
CA GLN A 27 -10.25 8.35 -32.36
C GLN A 27 -9.60 8.72 -33.69
N ASN A 28 -9.31 10.00 -33.93
CA ASN A 28 -8.64 10.47 -35.14
C ASN A 28 -7.23 9.88 -35.27
N ASP A 29 -6.49 9.80 -34.15
CA ASP A 29 -5.15 9.23 -34.15
C ASP A 29 -5.17 7.72 -34.41
N ILE A 30 -6.15 6.98 -33.87
CA ILE A 30 -6.35 5.56 -34.19
C ILE A 30 -6.70 5.37 -35.68
N VAL A 31 -7.58 6.20 -36.24
CA VAL A 31 -7.93 6.13 -37.67
C VAL A 31 -6.72 6.45 -38.55
N ARG A 32 -5.86 7.37 -38.12
CA ARG A 32 -4.71 7.83 -38.90
C ARG A 32 -3.49 6.91 -38.81
N TYR A 33 -3.21 6.37 -37.63
CA TYR A 33 -1.98 5.64 -37.33
C TYR A 33 -2.22 4.16 -36.99
N GLY A 34 -3.46 3.71 -36.83
CA GLY A 34 -3.78 2.32 -36.50
C GLY A 34 -3.26 1.92 -35.12
N LEU A 35 -2.59 0.77 -35.03
CA LEU A 35 -1.98 0.28 -33.79
C LEU A 35 -0.80 1.17 -33.32
N GLU A 36 -0.15 1.90 -34.24
CA GLU A 36 0.94 2.82 -33.92
C GLU A 36 0.46 4.05 -33.14
N ALA A 37 -0.85 4.30 -33.09
CA ALA A 37 -1.42 5.34 -32.24
C ALA A 37 -1.05 5.15 -30.76
N ALA A 38 -0.81 3.92 -30.30
CA ALA A 38 -0.39 3.64 -28.93
C ALA A 38 0.91 4.37 -28.53
N TYR A 39 1.87 4.50 -29.47
CA TYR A 39 3.14 5.19 -29.23
C TYR A 39 3.00 6.71 -29.03
N LEU A 40 1.88 7.31 -29.44
CA LEU A 40 1.64 8.74 -29.24
C LEU A 40 1.17 9.07 -27.81
N TYR A 41 0.72 8.07 -27.06
CA TYR A 41 0.06 8.26 -25.76
C TYR A 41 0.74 7.52 -24.61
N ALA A 42 1.62 6.57 -24.90
CA ALA A 42 2.40 5.89 -23.89
C ALA A 42 3.81 6.49 -23.81
N GLU A 43 4.17 7.02 -22.64
CA GLU A 43 5.43 7.75 -22.41
C GLU A 43 6.67 6.84 -22.36
N ASP A 44 6.50 5.51 -22.27
CA ASP A 44 7.61 4.56 -22.14
C ASP A 44 7.29 3.21 -22.82
N VAL A 45 6.98 3.24 -24.12
CA VAL A 45 6.63 2.01 -24.88
C VAL A 45 7.83 1.07 -25.03
N ASP A 46 9.05 1.62 -25.00
CA ASP A 46 10.31 0.87 -25.00
C ASP A 46 10.79 0.50 -23.58
N GLY A 47 10.05 0.88 -22.54
CA GLY A 47 10.39 0.57 -21.16
C GLY A 47 10.14 -0.89 -20.81
N ASP A 48 10.78 -1.38 -19.76
CA ASP A 48 10.60 -2.75 -19.24
C ASP A 48 9.22 -2.97 -18.59
N TRP A 49 8.21 -2.13 -18.86
CA TRP A 49 6.91 -2.19 -18.20
C TRP A 49 6.31 -3.59 -18.33
N LEU A 50 6.24 -4.15 -19.54
CA LEU A 50 5.70 -5.48 -19.78
C LEU A 50 6.52 -6.60 -19.10
N GLU A 51 7.84 -6.42 -18.93
CA GLU A 51 8.69 -7.37 -18.19
C GLU A 51 8.53 -7.25 -16.67
N LYS A 52 8.24 -6.05 -16.17
CA LYS A 52 7.98 -5.76 -14.75
C LYS A 52 6.53 -5.96 -14.35
N TRP A 53 5.62 -6.23 -15.31
CA TRP A 53 4.23 -6.55 -15.05
C TRP A 53 4.14 -7.88 -14.29
N GLY A 54 4.03 -7.79 -12.97
CA GLY A 54 3.99 -8.92 -12.04
C GLY A 54 5.16 -8.96 -11.06
N GLU A 55 6.25 -8.20 -11.27
CA GLU A 55 7.32 -8.08 -10.28
C GLU A 55 6.81 -7.45 -8.98
N ASP A 56 5.90 -6.49 -9.09
CA ASP A 56 5.21 -5.89 -7.94
C ASP A 56 4.41 -6.94 -7.16
N GLU A 57 3.79 -7.92 -7.83
CA GLU A 57 3.00 -8.96 -7.16
C GLU A 57 3.89 -10.06 -6.54
N ILE A 58 5.03 -10.37 -7.18
CA ILE A 58 6.03 -11.32 -6.66
C ILE A 58 6.77 -10.72 -5.44
N THR A 59 7.11 -9.43 -5.48
CA THR A 59 7.75 -8.74 -4.34
C THR A 59 6.79 -8.64 -3.15
N GLN A 60 5.52 -8.33 -3.40
CA GLN A 60 4.46 -8.26 -2.37
C GLN A 60 4.21 -9.62 -1.71
N THR A 61 4.03 -10.68 -2.51
CA THR A 61 3.81 -12.04 -1.97
C THR A 61 4.99 -12.53 -1.11
N ASN A 62 6.23 -12.29 -1.52
CA ASN A 62 7.42 -12.63 -0.72
C ASN A 62 7.53 -11.79 0.56
N PHE A 63 7.10 -10.52 0.53
CA PHE A 63 7.10 -9.67 1.71
C PHE A 63 6.09 -10.16 2.74
N VAL A 64 4.85 -10.43 2.34
CA VAL A 64 3.80 -10.97 3.24
C VAL A 64 4.22 -12.32 3.84
N GLU A 65 4.84 -13.20 3.06
CA GLU A 65 5.37 -14.48 3.55
C GLU A 65 6.51 -14.30 4.58
N SER A 66 7.39 -13.34 4.36
CA SER A 66 8.47 -13.03 5.29
C SER A 66 7.96 -12.39 6.58
N VAL A 67 6.96 -11.51 6.48
CA VAL A 67 6.31 -10.88 7.64
C VAL A 67 5.50 -11.89 8.45
N THR A 68 4.80 -12.82 7.80
CA THR A 68 4.09 -13.90 8.51
C THR A 68 5.06 -14.80 9.27
N THR A 69 6.18 -15.20 8.66
CA THR A 69 7.25 -15.96 9.34
C THR A 69 7.82 -15.19 10.54
N PHE A 70 8.00 -13.87 10.42
CA PHE A 70 8.40 -13.02 11.54
C PHE A 70 7.34 -13.01 12.66
N LEU A 71 6.05 -12.90 12.31
CA LEU A 71 4.96 -12.90 13.29
C LEU A 71 4.80 -14.26 14.01
N GLU A 72 5.19 -15.36 13.36
CA GLU A 72 5.25 -16.70 13.97
C GLU A 72 6.41 -16.87 14.95
N SER A 73 7.46 -16.05 14.82
CA SER A 73 8.65 -16.12 15.66
C SER A 73 8.38 -15.69 17.11
N ASP A 74 9.23 -16.16 18.03
CA ASP A 74 9.19 -15.81 19.46
C ASP A 74 9.86 -14.45 19.77
N ASP A 75 10.06 -13.58 18.76
CA ASP A 75 10.46 -12.19 19.01
C ASP A 75 9.39 -11.51 19.86
N TRP A 76 9.80 -10.82 20.92
CA TRP A 76 8.89 -10.15 21.83
C TRP A 76 8.01 -9.09 21.11
N VAL A 77 8.48 -8.51 20.00
CA VAL A 77 7.70 -7.61 19.13
C VAL A 77 6.58 -8.40 18.45
N ALA A 78 6.89 -9.56 17.88
CA ALA A 78 5.91 -10.44 17.23
C ALA A 78 4.88 -10.98 18.25
N VAL A 79 5.33 -11.37 19.44
CA VAL A 79 4.45 -11.79 20.55
C VAL A 79 3.51 -10.67 20.97
N SER A 80 4.00 -9.42 21.04
CA SER A 80 3.20 -8.27 21.44
C SER A 80 2.15 -7.89 20.38
N VAL A 81 2.52 -7.94 19.10
CA VAL A 81 1.58 -7.72 17.98
C VAL A 81 0.49 -8.80 17.99
N ARG A 82 0.85 -10.08 18.18
CA ARG A 82 -0.12 -11.18 18.34
C ARG A 82 -1.06 -10.98 19.52
N LYS A 83 -0.54 -10.49 20.66
CA LYS A 83 -1.35 -10.17 21.86
C LYS A 83 -2.33 -9.03 21.59
N GLN A 84 -1.96 -8.06 20.76
CA GLN A 84 -2.75 -6.86 20.44
C GLN A 84 -3.82 -7.10 19.37
N SER A 85 -3.58 -8.04 18.45
CA SER A 85 -4.47 -8.31 17.32
C SER A 85 -5.43 -9.49 17.55
N ARG A 86 -5.78 -9.79 18.82
CA ARG A 86 -6.68 -10.88 19.24
C ARG A 86 -8.00 -10.88 18.44
N GLY A 87 -8.04 -11.64 17.35
CA GLY A 87 -9.20 -11.74 16.45
C GLY A 87 -8.85 -11.75 14.96
N LYS A 88 -7.69 -11.23 14.55
CA LYS A 88 -7.21 -11.25 13.16
C LYS A 88 -6.26 -12.44 12.94
N SER A 89 -6.31 -13.05 11.76
CA SER A 89 -5.33 -14.06 11.33
C SER A 89 -3.94 -13.41 11.10
N LEU A 90 -2.87 -14.20 11.21
CA LEU A 90 -1.50 -13.71 10.96
C LEU A 90 -1.34 -13.11 9.56
N GLN A 91 -2.05 -13.70 8.58
CA GLN A 91 -2.05 -13.25 7.20
C GLN A 91 -2.73 -11.88 7.05
N GLU A 92 -3.89 -11.67 7.68
CA GLU A 92 -4.56 -10.36 7.68
C GLU A 92 -3.72 -9.27 8.35
N ILE A 93 -2.98 -9.61 9.40
CA ILE A 93 -2.05 -8.68 10.05
C ILE A 93 -0.90 -8.33 9.10
N ALA A 94 -0.29 -9.33 8.45
CA ALA A 94 0.80 -9.12 7.52
C ALA A 94 0.40 -8.23 6.32
N THR A 95 -0.79 -8.46 5.73
CA THR A 95 -1.32 -7.62 4.65
C THR A 95 -1.60 -6.19 5.11
N GLN A 96 -2.14 -5.99 6.32
CA GLN A 96 -2.36 -4.64 6.87
C GLN A 96 -1.03 -3.91 7.16
N LEU A 97 0.01 -4.62 7.57
CA LEU A 97 1.35 -4.04 7.77
C LEU A 97 1.98 -3.64 6.44
N GLU A 98 1.83 -4.46 5.41
CA GLU A 98 2.23 -4.12 4.04
C GLU A 98 1.52 -2.86 3.53
N ASP A 99 0.19 -2.80 3.65
CA ASP A 99 -0.58 -1.63 3.25
C ASP A 99 -0.13 -0.37 3.99
N CYS A 100 0.19 -0.48 5.28
CA CYS A 100 0.74 0.64 6.06
C CYS A 100 2.10 1.10 5.54
N LEU A 101 2.97 0.20 5.07
CA LEU A 101 4.28 0.56 4.53
C LEU A 101 4.21 1.13 3.11
N ARG A 102 3.20 0.72 2.34
CA ARG A 102 2.99 1.14 0.94
C ARG A 102 2.27 2.48 0.85
N LEU A 103 1.22 2.67 1.63
CA LEU A 103 0.37 3.86 1.58
C LEU A 103 0.92 5.00 2.44
N SER A 104 1.79 4.71 3.41
CA SER A 104 2.35 5.71 4.32
C SER A 104 3.77 6.11 3.94
N GLU A 105 4.02 7.42 3.91
CA GLU A 105 5.37 7.98 3.82
C GLU A 105 6.26 7.50 4.98
N ALA A 106 7.57 7.41 4.76
CA ALA A 106 8.53 6.87 5.74
C ALA A 106 8.40 7.48 7.15
N GLU A 107 8.12 8.79 7.21
CA GLU A 107 7.94 9.54 8.46
C GLU A 107 6.64 9.18 9.20
N ASN A 108 5.63 8.70 8.48
CA ASN A 108 4.28 8.43 8.97
C ASN A 108 4.01 6.93 9.22
N ARG A 109 4.90 6.03 8.78
CA ARG A 109 4.76 4.56 8.95
C ARG A 109 4.51 4.13 10.38
N VAL A 110 5.25 4.73 11.33
CA VAL A 110 5.10 4.44 12.76
C VAL A 110 3.69 4.80 13.24
N PHE A 111 3.12 5.92 12.76
CA PHE A 111 1.80 6.35 13.13
C PHE A 111 0.70 5.49 12.48
N ALA A 112 0.88 5.08 11.22
CA ALA A 112 -0.02 4.16 10.53
C ALA A 112 -0.09 2.80 11.25
N ILE A 113 1.07 2.23 11.59
CA ILE A 113 1.16 0.96 12.33
C ILE A 113 0.57 1.11 13.73
N LYS A 114 0.88 2.20 14.44
CA LYS A 114 0.28 2.48 15.76
C LYS A 114 -1.24 2.55 15.66
N THR A 115 -1.77 3.23 14.64
CA THR A 115 -3.23 3.37 14.43
C THR A 115 -3.86 2.01 14.19
N MET A 116 -3.24 1.16 13.35
CA MET A 116 -3.70 -0.22 13.12
C MET A 116 -3.71 -1.07 14.41
N LEU A 117 -2.67 -0.95 15.25
CA LEU A 117 -2.57 -1.65 16.54
C LEU A 117 -3.59 -1.14 17.58
N VAL A 118 -3.96 0.14 17.53
CA VAL A 118 -5.01 0.73 18.38
C VAL A 118 -6.39 0.31 17.88
N GLU A 119 -6.61 0.31 16.57
CA GLU A 119 -7.86 -0.12 15.94
C GLU A 119 -8.10 -1.62 16.18
N SER A 120 -7.07 -2.46 16.20
CA SER A 120 -7.23 -3.87 16.56
C SER A 120 -7.59 -4.09 18.03
N ALA A 121 -7.25 -3.15 18.92
CA ALA A 121 -7.64 -3.20 20.33
C ALA A 121 -9.08 -2.73 20.58
N SER A 122 -9.62 -1.83 19.75
CA SER A 122 -10.92 -1.20 20.00
C SER A 122 -12.11 -2.15 19.79
N TYR A 123 -11.96 -3.19 18.96
CA TYR A 123 -12.98 -4.22 18.77
C TYR A 123 -13.07 -5.22 19.92
N ALA A 124 -12.10 -5.24 20.83
CA ALA A 124 -11.99 -6.26 21.86
C ALA A 124 -12.59 -5.89 23.21
N ASP A 125 -12.94 -4.62 23.49
CA ASP A 125 -13.43 -4.31 24.85
C ASP A 125 -14.36 -3.10 25.00
N ASN A 126 -15.61 -3.41 25.37
CA ASN A 126 -16.58 -2.49 25.97
C ASN A 126 -16.86 -2.90 27.43
N ARG A 127 -15.91 -3.57 28.11
CA ARG A 127 -15.99 -3.96 29.52
C ARG A 127 -14.61 -4.04 30.17
N GLY A 128 -14.13 -2.88 30.62
CA GLY A 128 -13.55 -2.73 31.96
C GLY A 128 -12.24 -3.46 32.28
N PHE A 129 -11.29 -2.67 32.76
CA PHE A 129 -10.04 -3.09 33.41
C PHE A 129 -8.95 -3.62 32.48
N THR A 130 -8.12 -2.71 32.00
CA THR A 130 -6.68 -2.97 31.87
C THR A 130 -5.90 -1.97 32.71
N SER A 131 -5.36 -2.49 33.79
CA SER A 131 -4.42 -1.86 34.73
C SER A 131 -3.27 -1.16 33.99
N GLU A 132 -2.97 0.05 34.45
CA GLU A 132 -1.99 1.05 34.00
C GLU A 132 -0.50 0.61 33.97
N SER A 133 -0.17 -0.68 33.97
CA SER A 133 1.23 -1.13 34.17
C SER A 133 1.80 -2.09 33.12
N ASP A 134 1.00 -2.53 32.12
CA ASP A 134 1.43 -3.51 31.11
C ASP A 134 1.16 -3.03 29.68
N ALA A 135 0.88 -1.73 29.53
CA ALA A 135 0.83 -1.06 28.25
C ALA A 135 2.26 -0.92 27.75
N VAL A 136 2.76 -1.90 27.00
CA VAL A 136 3.90 -1.68 26.09
C VAL A 136 3.58 -0.39 25.35
N ASP A 137 4.47 0.60 25.41
CA ASP A 137 4.23 1.86 24.73
C ASP A 137 3.99 1.53 23.25
N LEU A 138 2.73 1.65 22.82
CA LEU A 138 2.30 1.28 21.47
C LEU A 138 3.12 2.04 20.42
N LEU A 139 3.64 3.21 20.79
CA LEU A 139 4.55 3.97 19.95
C LEU A 139 5.93 3.30 19.85
N ASP A 140 6.50 2.84 20.96
CA ASP A 140 7.76 2.09 20.97
C ASP A 140 7.61 0.75 20.23
N LEU A 141 6.51 0.02 20.47
CA LEU A 141 6.19 -1.21 19.74
C LEU A 141 6.08 -0.96 18.24
N ALA A 142 5.34 0.08 17.83
CA ALA A 142 5.21 0.44 16.42
C ALA A 142 6.56 0.84 15.81
N GLN A 143 7.40 1.57 16.54
CA GLN A 143 8.72 1.97 16.08
C GLN A 143 9.65 0.77 15.90
N GLN A 144 9.63 -0.19 16.83
CA GLN A 144 10.41 -1.42 16.71
C GLN A 144 9.88 -2.33 15.61
N LEU A 145 8.56 -2.41 15.42
CA LEU A 145 7.95 -3.15 14.33
C LEU A 145 8.34 -2.58 12.97
N VAL A 146 8.30 -1.25 12.78
CA VAL A 146 8.77 -0.60 11.54
C VAL A 146 10.22 -0.99 11.24
N LYS A 147 11.11 -0.88 12.23
CA LYS A 147 12.53 -1.24 12.05
C LYS A 147 12.72 -2.69 11.61
N ARG A 148 11.94 -3.62 12.18
CA ARG A 148 11.98 -5.04 11.81
C ARG A 148 11.45 -5.27 10.39
N LEU A 149 10.36 -4.61 10.03
CA LEU A 149 9.76 -4.71 8.71
C LEU A 149 10.65 -4.10 7.62
N GLU A 150 11.32 -2.98 7.89
CA GLU A 150 12.30 -2.38 6.97
C GLU A 150 13.51 -3.31 6.76
N CYS A 151 13.98 -3.98 7.81
CA CYS A 151 15.03 -4.98 7.70
C CYS A 151 14.58 -6.18 6.83
N ILE A 152 13.34 -6.64 6.99
CA ILE A 152 12.77 -7.71 6.15
C ILE A 152 12.65 -7.24 4.69
N PHE A 153 12.19 -6.02 4.46
CA PHE A 153 12.04 -5.44 3.13
C PHE A 153 13.39 -5.36 2.39
N GLU A 154 14.45 -4.90 3.07
CA GLU A 154 15.81 -4.90 2.51
C GLU A 154 16.32 -6.31 2.20
N LEU A 155 16.06 -7.28 3.07
CA LEU A 155 16.47 -8.68 2.86
C LEU A 155 15.75 -9.31 1.66
N VAL A 156 14.44 -9.09 1.52
CA VAL A 156 13.65 -9.57 0.38
C VAL A 156 14.10 -8.90 -0.92
N GLY A 157 14.31 -7.58 -0.91
CA GLY A 157 14.82 -6.84 -2.07
C GLY A 157 16.20 -7.32 -2.53
N ASN A 158 17.13 -7.54 -1.60
CA ASN A 158 18.45 -8.10 -1.91
C ASN A 158 18.38 -9.54 -2.43
N ALA A 159 17.45 -10.36 -1.92
CA ALA A 159 17.27 -11.73 -2.38
C ALA A 159 16.76 -11.80 -3.83
N LEU A 160 15.91 -10.86 -4.25
CA LEU A 160 15.40 -10.77 -5.62
C LEU A 160 16.44 -10.25 -6.61
N LEU A 161 17.20 -9.20 -6.24
CA LEU A 161 18.32 -8.70 -7.07
C LEU A 161 19.37 -9.78 -7.33
N ASN A 162 19.64 -10.64 -6.36
CA ASN A 162 20.63 -11.72 -6.51
C ASN A 162 20.12 -12.91 -7.33
N ARG A 163 18.80 -13.08 -7.50
CA ARG A 163 18.21 -14.07 -8.43
C ARG A 163 18.31 -13.60 -9.88
N ASN A 164 18.08 -12.30 -10.14
CA ASN A 164 18.10 -11.75 -11.50
C ASN A 164 19.51 -11.65 -12.11
N ASN A 165 20.57 -11.69 -11.30
CA ASN A 165 21.97 -11.64 -11.75
C ASN A 165 22.59 -13.03 -12.07
N LYS A 166 21.78 -14.09 -12.12
CA LYS A 166 22.24 -15.47 -12.43
C LYS A 166 21.64 -16.04 -13.72
N GLY A 167 20.99 -15.21 -14.56
CA GLY A 167 20.45 -15.59 -15.87
C GLY A 167 21.43 -15.29 -16.99
#